data_AF-A0A7Y2JTA6-F1
#
_entry.id   AF-A0A7Y2JTA6-F1
#
_cell.length_a   1.000
_cell.length_b   1.000
_cell.length_c   1.000
_cell.angle_alpha   90.00
_cell.angle_beta   90.00
_cell.angle_gamma   90.00
#
_symmetry.space_group_name_H-M   'P 1'
#
loop_
_entity.id
_entity.type
_entity.pdbx_description
1 polymer ?
#
loop_
_entity_poly.entity_id
_entity_poly.type
_entity_poly.pdbx_seq_one_letter_code
_entity_poly.pdbx_strand_id
1 'polypeptide(L)'
;MTVIDFGPDRIRVVPATKDAWTALARVMATHDYRIRTTDTDSYNCRAITGGTGKSLHSYGIALDVNWKTNPFKNTPNRVRPRFSSKRTQEGRGADVRDGAVDTDMTERMIEDVRAITTVDGKTVFVWGGDWRSIKDAMHFQIDLTPAELGEGIEWRTVKGDGGPVAHSLFVREGDVGDTVEYYQRKLARLSPTSPGRIDGEFGPKTAASVSAFQKSRTPKVDEGASGNWIGPWTMSELDAAEAELAAP
;
A
#
# COMPACT_ATOMS: atom_id res chain seq x y z
N MET A 1 -9.68 -18.92 2.78
CA MET A 1 -9.06 -17.63 2.39
C MET A 1 -10.10 -16.74 1.74
N THR A 2 -9.87 -15.44 1.76
CA THR A 2 -10.65 -14.39 1.08
C THR A 2 -9.69 -13.52 0.29
N VAL A 3 -10.16 -12.89 -0.78
CA VAL A 3 -9.40 -11.84 -1.47
C VAL A 3 -9.82 -10.49 -0.88
N ILE A 4 -8.88 -9.60 -0.67
CA ILE A 4 -9.10 -8.20 -0.30
C ILE A 4 -8.25 -7.29 -1.16
N ASP A 5 -8.66 -6.02 -1.23
CA ASP A 5 -7.81 -4.98 -1.77
C ASP A 5 -6.67 -4.65 -0.80
N PHE A 6 -5.47 -4.54 -1.33
CA PHE A 6 -4.31 -4.00 -0.65
C PHE A 6 -3.64 -3.09 -1.66
N GLY A 7 -4.11 -1.83 -1.72
CA GLY A 7 -3.86 -0.75 -2.69
C GLY A 7 -3.20 -1.13 -4.02
N PRO A 8 -3.48 -0.54 -5.18
CA PRO A 8 -3.51 -1.24 -6.50
C PRO A 8 -3.62 -2.79 -6.63
N ASP A 9 -3.23 -3.60 -5.66
CA ASP A 9 -3.21 -5.06 -5.72
C ASP A 9 -4.40 -5.73 -4.99
N ARG A 10 -4.57 -7.02 -5.25
CA ARG A 10 -5.55 -7.90 -4.59
C ARG A 10 -4.85 -9.10 -3.99
N ILE A 11 -4.85 -9.16 -2.66
CA ILE A 11 -4.12 -10.17 -1.89
C ILE A 11 -5.08 -11.19 -1.29
N ARG A 12 -4.61 -12.42 -1.10
CA ARG A 12 -5.39 -13.53 -0.55
C ARG A 12 -5.01 -13.81 0.89
N VAL A 13 -5.93 -13.55 1.81
CA VAL A 13 -5.67 -13.59 3.26
C VAL A 13 -6.67 -14.46 4.00
N VAL A 14 -6.44 -14.68 5.30
CA VAL A 14 -7.44 -15.29 6.19
C VAL A 14 -8.55 -14.28 6.48
N PRO A 15 -9.84 -14.68 6.51
CA PRO A 15 -10.93 -13.74 6.78
C PRO A 15 -10.80 -12.92 8.07
N ALA A 16 -10.23 -13.50 9.13
CA ALA A 16 -10.02 -12.81 10.40
C ALA A 16 -8.92 -11.74 10.35
N THR A 17 -8.06 -11.74 9.32
CA THR A 17 -6.93 -10.80 9.21
C THR A 17 -7.19 -9.61 8.30
N LYS A 18 -8.39 -9.50 7.71
CA LYS A 18 -8.74 -8.45 6.75
C LYS A 18 -8.39 -7.05 7.25
N ASP A 19 -8.88 -6.70 8.45
CA ASP A 19 -8.73 -5.35 9.00
C ASP A 19 -7.26 -5.00 9.27
N ALA A 20 -6.44 -5.97 9.69
CA ALA A 20 -5.00 -5.76 9.86
C ALA A 20 -4.35 -5.37 8.52
N TRP A 21 -4.61 -6.14 7.46
CA TRP A 21 -4.05 -5.85 6.14
C TRP A 21 -4.60 -4.55 5.54
N THR A 22 -5.86 -4.22 5.80
CA THR A 22 -6.45 -2.92 5.45
C THR A 22 -5.76 -1.77 6.17
N ALA A 23 -5.44 -1.93 7.46
CA ALA A 23 -4.68 -0.94 8.22
C ALA A 23 -3.26 -0.74 7.66
N LEU A 24 -2.56 -1.82 7.30
CA LEU A 24 -1.26 -1.73 6.64
C LEU A 24 -1.36 -1.02 5.28
N ALA A 25 -2.35 -1.36 4.45
CA ALA A 25 -2.58 -0.70 3.17
C ALA A 25 -2.83 0.80 3.35
N ARG A 26 -3.58 1.20 4.39
CA ARG A 26 -3.83 2.61 4.70
C ARG A 26 -2.55 3.35 5.06
N VAL A 27 -1.70 2.77 5.92
CA VAL A 27 -0.43 3.40 6.26
C VAL A 27 0.43 3.57 5.01
N MET A 28 0.58 2.52 4.19
CA MET A 28 1.36 2.63 2.96
C MET A 28 0.81 3.70 2.01
N ALA A 29 -0.51 3.79 1.88
CA ALA A 29 -1.15 4.79 1.03
C ALA A 29 -1.01 6.22 1.57
N THR A 30 -1.00 6.39 2.90
CA THR A 30 -0.75 7.68 3.59
C THR A 30 0.67 8.20 3.34
N HIS A 31 1.61 7.29 3.07
CA HIS A 31 3.00 7.61 2.71
C HIS A 31 3.24 7.66 1.20
N ASP A 32 2.18 7.66 0.40
CA ASP A 32 2.24 7.60 -1.07
C ASP A 32 3.12 6.46 -1.60
N TYR A 33 3.23 5.37 -0.82
CA TYR A 33 4.08 4.25 -1.17
C TYR A 33 3.45 3.44 -2.30
N ARG A 34 4.17 3.32 -3.42
CA ARG A 34 3.66 2.64 -4.61
C ARG A 34 3.75 1.13 -4.45
N ILE A 35 2.63 0.51 -4.09
CA ILE A 35 2.46 -0.95 -4.16
C ILE A 35 2.45 -1.38 -5.63
N ARG A 36 3.20 -2.44 -5.94
CA ARG A 36 3.30 -3.01 -7.29
C ARG A 36 2.68 -4.40 -7.32
N THR A 37 1.70 -4.57 -8.20
CA THR A 37 0.96 -5.83 -8.39
C THR A 37 1.82 -6.96 -8.96
N THR A 38 2.96 -6.64 -9.58
CA THR A 38 3.85 -7.65 -10.17
C THR A 38 4.81 -8.28 -9.17
N ASP A 39 4.93 -7.67 -7.99
CA ASP A 39 5.89 -8.09 -6.97
C ASP A 39 5.44 -7.76 -5.54
N THR A 40 4.14 -7.90 -5.28
CA THR A 40 3.52 -7.91 -3.96
C THR A 40 2.55 -9.08 -3.90
N ASP A 41 2.58 -9.90 -2.84
CA ASP A 41 1.63 -11.01 -2.65
C ASP A 41 1.72 -11.59 -1.23
N SER A 42 0.63 -12.20 -0.78
CA SER A 42 0.44 -12.76 0.56
C SER A 42 0.39 -14.28 0.60
N TYR A 43 -0.14 -14.94 -0.44
CA TYR A 43 -0.46 -16.36 -0.35
C TYR A 43 0.35 -17.22 -1.31
N ASN A 44 1.18 -18.08 -0.73
CA ASN A 44 1.92 -19.09 -1.46
C ASN A 44 2.04 -20.35 -0.59
N CYS A 45 1.30 -21.41 -0.96
CA CYS A 45 1.32 -22.67 -0.21
C CYS A 45 2.60 -23.45 -0.53
N ARG A 46 3.61 -23.34 0.34
CA ARG A 46 4.94 -23.93 0.16
C ARG A 46 5.59 -24.30 1.50
N ALA A 47 6.58 -25.20 1.45
CA ALA A 47 7.46 -25.42 2.60
C ALA A 47 8.24 -24.13 2.92
N ILE A 48 8.56 -23.93 4.20
CA ILE A 48 9.49 -22.88 4.60
C ILE A 48 10.90 -23.24 4.11
N THR A 49 11.66 -22.26 3.64
CA THR A 49 13.02 -22.47 3.16
C THR A 49 13.91 -22.90 4.33
N GLY A 50 14.63 -24.02 4.18
CA GLY A 50 15.58 -24.49 5.20
C GLY A 50 14.96 -25.13 6.45
N GLY A 51 13.65 -25.38 6.46
CA GLY A 51 12.94 -26.03 7.57
C GLY A 51 11.95 -27.11 7.11
N THR A 52 11.31 -27.76 8.07
CA THR A 52 10.34 -28.85 7.82
C THR A 52 8.88 -28.38 7.85
N GLY A 53 8.62 -27.16 8.34
CA GLY A 53 7.29 -26.56 8.42
C GLY A 53 6.81 -25.89 7.12
N LYS A 54 5.57 -25.37 7.15
CA LYS A 54 5.03 -24.50 6.09
C LYS A 54 5.43 -23.05 6.33
N SER A 55 5.58 -22.30 5.25
CA SER A 55 5.78 -20.85 5.31
C SER A 55 4.53 -20.15 5.87
N LEU A 56 4.69 -19.00 6.55
CA LEU A 56 3.55 -18.17 6.99
C LEU A 56 2.66 -17.70 5.82
N HIS A 57 3.23 -17.56 4.62
CA HIS A 57 2.45 -17.32 3.39
C HIS A 57 1.47 -18.45 3.06
N SER A 58 1.73 -19.67 3.51
CA SER A 58 0.80 -20.80 3.33
C SER A 58 -0.44 -20.66 4.20
N TYR A 59 -0.38 -19.83 5.25
CA TYR A 59 -1.48 -19.57 6.15
C TYR A 59 -2.16 -18.24 5.89
N GLY A 60 -1.74 -17.45 4.89
CA GLY A 60 -2.38 -16.16 4.57
C GLY A 60 -2.29 -15.12 5.70
N ILE A 61 -1.22 -15.20 6.50
CA ILE A 61 -0.89 -14.29 7.61
C ILE A 61 0.47 -13.60 7.43
N ALA A 62 1.05 -13.72 6.22
CA ALA A 62 2.23 -12.99 5.81
C ALA A 62 1.99 -12.30 4.46
N LEU A 63 2.73 -11.23 4.21
CA LEU A 63 2.67 -10.43 3.00
C LEU A 63 4.08 -9.95 2.65
N ASP A 64 4.50 -10.20 1.42
CA ASP A 64 5.72 -9.65 0.87
C ASP A 64 5.34 -8.47 -0.01
N VAL A 65 5.88 -7.28 0.28
CA VAL A 65 5.59 -6.04 -0.46
C VAL A 65 6.79 -5.61 -1.27
N ASN A 66 6.59 -5.41 -2.58
CA ASN A 66 7.58 -4.85 -3.49
C ASN A 66 8.93 -5.58 -3.47
N TRP A 67 8.93 -6.91 -3.49
CA TRP A 67 10.13 -7.72 -3.21
C TRP A 67 11.31 -7.46 -4.17
N LYS A 68 11.08 -6.93 -5.38
CA LYS A 68 12.18 -6.56 -6.30
C LYS A 68 13.02 -5.38 -5.79
N THR A 69 12.49 -4.52 -4.94
CA THR A 69 13.19 -3.37 -4.33
C THR A 69 13.35 -3.49 -2.82
N ASN A 70 12.87 -4.56 -2.21
CA ASN A 70 12.99 -4.85 -0.78
C ASN A 70 13.55 -6.26 -0.53
N PRO A 71 14.78 -6.54 -0.97
CA PRO A 71 15.29 -7.91 -0.99
C PRO A 71 15.60 -8.46 0.40
N PHE A 72 15.49 -9.79 0.52
CA PHE A 72 16.13 -10.56 1.59
C PHE A 72 17.66 -10.39 1.54
N LYS A 73 18.27 -10.03 2.68
CA LYS A 73 19.71 -9.84 2.84
C LYS A 73 20.22 -10.51 4.12
N ASN A 74 21.24 -11.36 4.01
CA ASN A 74 22.01 -11.81 5.17
C ASN A 74 22.87 -10.66 5.68
N THR A 75 22.68 -10.27 6.94
CA THR A 75 23.33 -9.10 7.55
C THR A 75 23.74 -9.37 9.00
N PRO A 76 24.65 -10.33 9.26
CA PRO A 76 24.95 -10.83 10.61
C PRO A 76 25.41 -9.74 11.59
N ASN A 77 25.98 -8.64 11.07
CA ASN A 77 26.51 -7.53 11.85
C ASN A 77 25.62 -6.27 11.79
N ARG A 78 24.35 -6.38 11.34
CA ARG A 78 23.46 -5.23 11.12
C ARG A 78 22.15 -5.37 11.87
N VAL A 79 22.12 -4.85 13.10
CA VAL A 79 20.92 -4.92 13.95
C VAL A 79 19.78 -4.07 13.40
N ARG A 80 20.06 -2.86 12.88
CA ARG A 80 19.06 -1.92 12.36
C ARG A 80 19.10 -1.85 10.82
N PRO A 81 17.96 -1.77 10.12
CA PRO A 81 17.97 -1.50 8.69
C PRO A 81 18.47 -0.07 8.41
N ARG A 82 19.03 0.13 7.22
CA ARG A 82 19.37 1.46 6.69
C ARG A 82 18.25 1.93 5.77
N PHE A 83 17.94 3.22 5.88
CA PHE A 83 16.94 3.90 5.06
C PHE A 83 17.58 4.98 4.21
N SER A 84 16.99 5.25 3.05
CA SER A 84 17.40 6.36 2.20
C SER A 84 16.62 7.63 2.59
N SER A 85 17.29 8.77 2.55
CA SER A 85 16.66 10.09 2.71
C SER A 85 16.05 10.63 1.42
N LYS A 86 16.19 9.92 0.30
CA LYS A 86 15.64 10.35 -0.98
C LYS A 86 14.11 10.41 -0.89
N ARG A 87 13.57 11.51 -1.37
CA ARG A 87 12.14 11.78 -1.39
C ARG A 87 11.38 10.71 -2.18
N THR A 88 11.95 10.26 -3.30
CA THR A 88 11.31 9.33 -4.23
C THR A 88 11.65 7.88 -3.89
N GLN A 89 10.66 6.99 -3.72
CA GLN A 89 10.75 5.53 -3.81
C GLN A 89 11.63 5.05 -4.98
N GLU A 90 11.57 5.64 -6.18
CA GLU A 90 12.50 5.25 -7.26
C GLU A 90 13.95 5.54 -6.87
N GLY A 91 14.20 6.73 -6.32
CA GLY A 91 15.50 7.14 -5.81
C GLY A 91 15.98 6.23 -4.67
N ARG A 92 15.09 5.90 -3.72
CA ARG A 92 15.38 4.97 -2.62
C ARG A 92 15.66 3.56 -3.16
N GLY A 93 14.92 3.11 -4.16
CA GLY A 93 15.15 1.86 -4.86
C GLY A 93 16.50 1.81 -5.59
N ALA A 94 17.00 2.93 -6.12
CA ALA A 94 18.37 3.04 -6.63
C ALA A 94 19.39 2.83 -5.51
N ASP A 95 19.21 3.46 -4.34
CA ASP A 95 20.10 3.25 -3.20
C ASP A 95 20.06 1.80 -2.69
N VAL A 96 18.94 1.09 -2.81
CA VAL A 96 18.85 -0.35 -2.51
C VAL A 96 19.71 -1.15 -3.48
N ARG A 97 19.61 -0.86 -4.79
CA ARG A 97 20.38 -1.54 -5.85
C ARG A 97 21.88 -1.33 -5.67
N ASP A 98 22.28 -0.12 -5.27
CA ASP A 98 23.69 0.22 -4.99
C ASP A 98 24.18 -0.34 -3.65
N GLY A 99 23.31 -0.99 -2.87
CA GLY A 99 23.63 -1.57 -1.57
C GLY A 99 23.80 -0.54 -0.44
N ALA A 100 23.52 0.74 -0.71
CA ALA A 100 23.62 1.84 0.25
C ALA A 100 22.57 1.70 1.37
N VAL A 101 21.38 1.21 1.04
CA VAL A 101 20.27 1.01 1.99
C VAL A 101 19.66 -0.38 1.88
N ASP A 102 18.79 -0.73 2.81
CA ASP A 102 18.24 -2.08 2.91
C ASP A 102 16.84 -2.20 2.29
N THR A 103 16.12 -1.09 2.15
CA THR A 103 14.72 -1.03 1.67
C THR A 103 14.42 0.28 0.94
N ASP A 104 13.46 0.27 0.01
CA ASP A 104 12.88 1.47 -0.61
C ASP A 104 11.74 2.08 0.22
N MET A 105 11.43 1.50 1.38
CA MET A 105 10.49 2.04 2.37
C MET A 105 11.17 3.16 3.16
N THR A 106 10.39 4.12 3.67
CA THR A 106 10.92 5.16 4.56
C THR A 106 10.87 4.68 6.01
N GLU A 107 11.77 5.20 6.85
CA GLU A 107 11.78 4.90 8.28
C GLU A 107 10.45 5.29 8.93
N ARG A 108 9.95 6.49 8.63
CA ARG A 108 8.68 7.01 9.12
C ARG A 108 7.48 6.12 8.76
N MET A 109 7.44 5.58 7.54
CA MET A 109 6.38 4.66 7.14
C MET A 109 6.40 3.39 8.00
N ILE A 110 7.59 2.82 8.23
CA ILE A 110 7.72 1.64 9.08
C ILE A 110 7.37 1.96 10.55
N GLU A 111 7.74 3.12 11.06
CA GLU A 111 7.32 3.57 12.40
C GLU A 111 5.80 3.61 12.53
N ASP A 112 5.09 4.15 11.53
CA ASP A 112 3.64 4.17 11.51
C ASP A 112 3.02 2.77 11.37
N VAL A 113 3.67 1.83 10.66
CA VAL A 113 3.25 0.42 10.62
C VAL A 113 3.41 -0.24 12.00
N ARG A 114 4.54 -0.01 12.68
CA ARG A 114 4.80 -0.55 14.03
C ARG A 114 3.84 0.02 15.08
N ALA A 115 3.29 1.20 14.83
CA ALA A 115 2.31 1.83 15.71
C ALA A 115 0.92 1.21 15.63
N ILE A 116 0.62 0.39 14.62
CA ILE A 116 -0.68 -0.27 14.47
C ILE A 116 -0.86 -1.26 15.62
N THR A 117 -1.91 -1.05 16.43
CA THR A 117 -2.25 -1.91 17.56
C THR A 117 -3.68 -2.44 17.47
N THR A 118 -3.93 -3.52 18.21
CA THR A 118 -5.28 -3.96 18.57
C THR A 118 -5.88 -3.04 19.63
N VAL A 119 -7.19 -3.16 19.89
CA VAL A 119 -7.89 -2.40 20.94
C VAL A 119 -7.30 -2.66 22.33
N ASP A 120 -6.78 -3.86 22.61
CA ASP A 120 -6.07 -4.19 23.86
C ASP A 120 -4.59 -3.77 23.88
N GLY A 121 -4.13 -3.05 22.85
CA GLY A 121 -2.82 -2.41 22.80
C GLY A 121 -1.66 -3.28 22.32
N LYS A 122 -1.93 -4.41 21.65
CA LYS A 122 -0.89 -5.30 21.11
C LYS A 122 -0.48 -4.87 19.71
N THR A 123 0.82 -4.81 19.45
CA THR A 123 1.35 -4.54 18.11
C THR A 123 0.92 -5.64 17.15
N VAL A 124 0.34 -5.24 16.02
CA VAL A 124 -0.26 -6.18 15.06
C VAL A 124 0.78 -6.85 14.17
N PHE A 125 1.77 -6.08 13.71
CA PHE A 125 2.73 -6.53 12.71
C PHE A 125 4.13 -6.72 13.26
N VAL A 126 4.75 -7.81 12.86
CA VAL A 126 6.20 -7.99 12.85
C VAL A 126 6.69 -7.72 11.44
N TRP A 127 7.75 -6.91 11.32
CA TRP A 127 8.40 -6.60 10.05
C TRP A 127 9.77 -7.27 9.94
N GLY A 128 10.04 -7.94 8.83
CA GLY A 128 11.27 -8.69 8.60
C GLY A 128 12.54 -7.84 8.52
N GLY A 129 12.41 -6.52 8.33
CA GLY A 129 13.53 -5.57 8.45
C GLY A 129 14.09 -5.43 9.87
N ASP A 130 13.34 -5.84 10.90
CA ASP A 130 13.75 -5.77 12.30
C ASP A 130 14.58 -6.96 12.78
N TRP A 131 14.71 -8.01 11.97
CA TRP A 131 15.45 -9.20 12.35
C TRP A 131 16.96 -8.90 12.50
N ARG A 132 17.61 -9.53 13.48
CA ARG A 132 18.96 -9.10 13.93
C ARG A 132 20.09 -9.40 12.95
N SER A 133 20.02 -10.54 12.26
CA SER A 133 21.08 -11.06 11.39
C SER A 133 20.66 -11.17 9.92
N ILE A 134 19.42 -10.76 9.62
CA ILE A 134 18.78 -10.83 8.31
C ILE A 134 17.95 -9.55 8.14
N LYS A 135 17.91 -9.00 6.93
CA LYS A 135 16.92 -7.98 6.54
C LYS A 135 16.01 -8.58 5.49
N ASP A 136 14.79 -8.85 5.88
CA ASP A 136 13.74 -9.29 4.97
C ASP A 136 12.71 -8.18 4.84
N ALA A 137 13.11 -7.09 4.19
CA ALA A 137 12.36 -5.83 4.24
C ALA A 137 11.02 -5.90 3.50
N MET A 138 10.85 -6.84 2.58
CA MET A 138 9.55 -7.08 1.94
C MET A 138 8.54 -7.69 2.91
N HIS A 139 9.00 -8.41 3.93
CA HIS A 139 8.18 -9.33 4.71
C HIS A 139 7.45 -8.65 5.88
N PHE A 140 6.13 -8.78 5.90
CA PHE A 140 5.27 -8.45 7.03
C PHE A 140 4.52 -9.70 7.45
N GLN A 141 4.39 -9.92 8.76
CA GLN A 141 3.58 -11.00 9.30
C GLN A 141 2.75 -10.52 10.48
N ILE A 142 1.60 -11.15 10.66
CA ILE A 142 0.80 -11.01 11.89
C ILE A 142 1.34 -12.01 12.91
N ASP A 143 1.72 -11.52 14.08
CA ASP A 143 2.22 -12.32 15.20
C ASP A 143 1.29 -12.21 16.42
N LEU A 144 0.01 -12.47 16.17
CA LEU A 144 -1.06 -12.45 17.16
C LEU A 144 -1.85 -13.75 17.08
N THR A 145 -2.32 -14.22 18.23
CA THR A 145 -3.30 -15.31 18.27
C THR A 145 -4.66 -14.84 17.72
N PRO A 146 -5.53 -15.75 17.28
CA PRO A 146 -6.87 -15.38 16.82
C PRO A 146 -7.71 -14.62 17.86
N ALA A 147 -7.52 -14.89 19.16
CA ALA A 147 -8.22 -14.18 20.22
C ALA A 147 -7.74 -12.73 20.33
N GLU A 148 -6.43 -12.51 20.30
CA GLU A 148 -5.84 -11.17 20.39
C GLU A 148 -6.21 -10.30 19.19
N LEU A 149 -6.14 -10.86 17.98
CA LEU A 149 -6.59 -10.15 16.79
C LEU A 149 -8.11 -9.93 16.79
N GLY A 150 -8.86 -10.82 17.46
CA GLY A 150 -10.31 -10.77 17.61
C GLY A 150 -10.81 -9.57 18.43
N GLU A 151 -9.95 -8.96 19.26
CA GLU A 151 -10.25 -7.69 19.94
C GLU A 151 -10.43 -6.52 18.94
N GLY A 152 -9.95 -6.69 17.70
CA GLY A 152 -10.06 -5.71 16.62
C GLY A 152 -8.92 -4.71 16.60
N ILE A 153 -8.78 -3.99 15.48
CA ILE A 153 -7.77 -2.96 15.28
C ILE A 153 -8.17 -1.66 15.98
N GLU A 154 -7.25 -1.05 16.75
CA GLU A 154 -7.43 0.31 17.26
C GLU A 154 -7.11 1.31 16.15
N TRP A 155 -8.15 1.66 15.39
CA TRP A 155 -8.04 2.53 14.21
C TRP A 155 -7.49 3.93 14.51
N ARG A 156 -7.53 4.42 15.75
CA ARG A 156 -6.86 5.68 16.13
C ARG A 156 -5.33 5.59 16.05
N THR A 157 -4.77 4.39 16.12
CA THR A 157 -3.31 4.18 15.96
C THR A 157 -2.88 4.11 14.50
N VAL A 158 -3.81 3.86 13.57
CA VAL A 158 -3.53 3.74 12.14
C VAL A 158 -3.42 5.14 11.53
N LYS A 159 -2.28 5.47 10.92
CA LYS A 159 -2.13 6.74 10.20
C LYS A 159 -2.91 6.74 8.89
N GLY A 160 -3.59 7.86 8.61
CA GLY A 160 -4.44 8.10 7.45
C GLY A 160 -5.89 8.38 7.83
N ASP A 161 -6.62 9.14 7.01
CA ASP A 161 -8.01 9.55 7.32
C ASP A 161 -9.02 8.42 7.08
N GLY A 162 -9.98 8.27 8.01
CA GLY A 162 -11.18 7.41 7.94
C GLY A 162 -11.19 6.24 8.95
N GLY A 163 -12.38 5.73 9.27
CA GLY A 163 -12.55 4.54 10.13
C GLY A 163 -12.31 3.21 9.38
N PRO A 164 -12.71 2.05 9.96
CA PRO A 164 -12.68 0.74 9.29
C PRO A 164 -13.50 0.67 7.99
N VAL A 165 -14.41 1.62 7.79
CA VAL A 165 -15.40 1.64 6.70
C VAL A 165 -14.99 2.54 5.54
N ALA A 166 -13.71 2.88 5.40
CA ALA A 166 -13.29 3.70 4.27
C ALA A 166 -13.65 2.98 2.96
N HIS A 167 -14.50 3.63 2.15
CA HIS A 167 -14.66 3.37 0.73
C HIS A 167 -13.28 3.09 0.13
N SER A 168 -13.21 2.10 -0.77
CA SER A 168 -11.97 1.59 -1.34
C SER A 168 -10.92 2.71 -1.45
N LEU A 169 -9.83 2.58 -0.70
CA LEU A 169 -8.72 3.54 -0.65
C LEU A 169 -8.13 3.81 -2.06
N PHE A 170 -8.53 3.00 -3.04
CA PHE A 170 -8.15 3.10 -4.43
C PHE A 170 -9.37 2.81 -5.32
N VAL A 171 -9.54 3.56 -6.39
CA VAL A 171 -10.46 3.24 -7.49
C VAL A 171 -9.62 2.85 -8.69
N ARG A 172 -9.89 1.72 -9.35
CA ARG A 172 -8.94 1.10 -10.30
C ARG A 172 -9.61 0.68 -11.59
N GLU A 173 -8.82 0.50 -12.63
CA GLU A 173 -9.30 -0.03 -13.90
C GLU A 173 -10.00 -1.38 -13.71
N GLY A 174 -11.21 -1.49 -14.23
CA GLY A 174 -12.12 -2.63 -14.05
C GLY A 174 -13.12 -2.47 -12.89
N ASP A 175 -12.95 -1.51 -11.99
CA ASP A 175 -13.95 -1.20 -10.97
C ASP A 175 -15.21 -0.60 -11.60
N VAL A 176 -16.35 -0.86 -10.96
CA VAL A 176 -17.66 -0.32 -11.38
C VAL A 176 -18.44 0.28 -10.20
N GLY A 177 -19.28 1.28 -10.47
CA GLY A 177 -20.25 1.84 -9.54
C GLY A 177 -20.08 3.33 -9.24
N ASP A 178 -20.87 3.82 -8.28
CA ASP A 178 -21.04 5.25 -7.99
C ASP A 178 -19.72 5.97 -7.67
N THR A 179 -18.77 5.31 -7.02
CA THR A 179 -17.46 5.89 -6.72
C THR A 179 -16.65 6.14 -7.99
N VAL A 180 -16.71 5.23 -8.97
CA VAL A 180 -16.05 5.43 -10.28
C VAL A 180 -16.72 6.58 -11.00
N GLU A 181 -18.05 6.62 -11.01
CA GLU A 181 -18.83 7.68 -11.65
C GLU A 181 -18.47 9.06 -11.06
N TYR A 182 -18.39 9.14 -9.73
CA TYR A 182 -17.95 10.33 -9.00
C TYR A 182 -16.60 10.84 -9.49
N TYR A 183 -15.59 9.96 -9.59
CA TYR A 183 -14.27 10.38 -10.07
C TYR A 183 -14.24 10.66 -11.58
N GLN A 184 -15.01 9.96 -12.40
CA GLN A 184 -15.20 10.31 -13.82
C GLN A 184 -15.76 11.74 -13.95
N ARG A 185 -16.72 12.14 -13.11
CA ARG A 185 -17.25 13.53 -13.11
C ARG A 185 -16.19 14.56 -12.76
N LYS A 186 -15.30 14.28 -11.80
CA LYS A 186 -14.17 15.15 -11.45
C LYS A 186 -13.15 15.23 -12.58
N LEU A 187 -12.72 14.09 -13.09
CA LEU A 187 -11.77 13.98 -14.20
C LEU A 187 -12.26 14.71 -15.45
N ALA A 188 -13.56 14.64 -15.77
CA ALA A 188 -14.13 15.35 -16.91
C ALA A 188 -13.99 16.88 -16.82
N ARG A 189 -13.86 17.43 -15.60
CA ARG A 189 -13.68 18.86 -15.34
C ARG A 189 -12.23 19.26 -15.18
N LEU A 190 -11.42 18.39 -14.56
CA LEU A 190 -10.09 18.71 -14.05
C LEU A 190 -8.94 18.11 -14.87
N SER A 191 -9.18 17.01 -15.57
CA SER A 191 -8.14 16.35 -16.36
C SER A 191 -7.95 17.02 -17.71
N PRO A 192 -6.71 17.15 -18.21
CA PRO A 192 -6.45 17.56 -19.60
C PRO A 192 -7.09 16.66 -20.66
N THR A 193 -7.45 15.43 -20.31
CA THR A 193 -8.06 14.46 -21.23
C THR A 193 -9.38 13.95 -20.65
N SER A 194 -10.43 13.87 -21.47
CA SER A 194 -11.74 13.37 -21.04
C SER A 194 -11.68 11.89 -20.60
N PRO A 195 -12.35 11.50 -19.49
CA PRO A 195 -12.46 10.11 -19.06
C PRO A 195 -13.40 9.27 -19.94
N GLY A 196 -14.03 9.87 -20.95
CA GLY A 196 -15.04 9.23 -21.78
C GLY A 196 -16.45 9.46 -21.24
N ARG A 197 -17.31 8.44 -21.37
CA ARG A 197 -18.65 8.49 -20.77
C ARG A 197 -18.51 8.42 -19.25
N ILE A 198 -19.49 9.02 -18.58
CA ILE A 198 -19.62 8.96 -17.13
C ILE A 198 -20.66 7.89 -16.84
N ASP A 199 -20.22 6.63 -16.89
CA ASP A 199 -21.04 5.42 -16.82
C ASP A 199 -20.74 4.59 -15.57
N GLY A 200 -19.83 5.07 -14.72
CA GLY A 200 -19.42 4.34 -13.53
C GLY A 200 -18.54 3.13 -13.84
N GLU A 201 -18.00 3.00 -15.05
CA GLU A 201 -17.07 1.91 -15.42
C GLU A 201 -15.65 2.44 -15.60
N PHE A 202 -14.69 1.96 -14.81
CA PHE A 202 -13.31 2.42 -14.93
C PHE A 202 -12.62 1.67 -16.08
N GLY A 203 -12.85 2.16 -17.30
CA GLY A 203 -12.22 1.63 -18.50
C GLY A 203 -10.94 2.36 -18.93
N PRO A 204 -10.34 1.97 -20.07
CA PRO A 204 -9.08 2.54 -20.57
C PRO A 204 -9.11 4.05 -20.79
N LYS A 205 -10.27 4.64 -21.11
CA LYS A 205 -10.41 6.10 -21.25
C LYS A 205 -10.35 6.82 -19.91
N THR A 206 -10.98 6.26 -18.88
CA THR A 206 -10.85 6.76 -17.51
C THR A 206 -9.39 6.64 -17.07
N ALA A 207 -8.72 5.52 -17.36
CA ALA A 207 -7.30 5.36 -17.04
C ALA A 207 -6.39 6.38 -17.72
N ALA A 208 -6.63 6.65 -19.01
CA ALA A 208 -5.91 7.70 -19.74
C ALA A 208 -6.12 9.09 -19.14
N SER A 209 -7.36 9.40 -18.73
CA SER A 209 -7.71 10.67 -18.08
C SER A 209 -7.07 10.80 -16.70
N VAL A 210 -7.05 9.74 -15.88
CA VAL A 210 -6.31 9.71 -14.61
C VAL A 210 -4.83 9.95 -14.86
N SER A 211 -4.21 9.27 -15.83
CA SER A 211 -2.81 9.46 -16.17
C SER A 211 -2.51 10.90 -16.58
N ALA A 212 -3.37 11.51 -17.40
CA ALA A 212 -3.20 12.89 -17.85
C ALA A 212 -3.32 13.88 -16.68
N PHE A 213 -4.29 13.66 -15.79
CA PHE A 213 -4.46 14.48 -14.58
C PHE A 213 -3.24 14.38 -13.67
N GLN A 214 -2.81 13.16 -13.32
CA GLN A 214 -1.64 12.93 -12.47
C GLN A 214 -0.38 13.60 -13.05
N LYS A 215 -0.17 13.50 -14.38
CA LYS A 215 0.96 14.15 -15.08
C LYS A 215 0.90 15.69 -15.09
N SER A 216 -0.29 16.28 -14.96
CA SER A 216 -0.46 17.74 -14.91
C SER A 216 -0.17 18.36 -13.54
N ARG A 217 -0.07 17.55 -12.47
CA ARG A 217 0.14 18.07 -11.11
C ARG A 217 1.60 18.45 -10.86
N THR A 218 1.79 19.47 -10.01
CA THR A 218 3.11 20.00 -9.61
C THR A 218 3.19 20.13 -8.07
N PRO A 219 4.25 19.64 -7.41
CA PRO A 219 5.37 18.90 -7.99
C PRO A 219 4.88 17.58 -8.60
N LYS A 220 5.49 17.18 -9.72
CA LYS A 220 5.16 15.90 -10.35
C LYS A 220 5.48 14.78 -9.36
N VAL A 221 4.45 14.07 -8.93
CA VAL A 221 4.60 12.88 -8.10
C VAL A 221 4.45 11.68 -9.02
N ASP A 222 5.55 11.03 -9.36
CA ASP A 222 5.54 9.78 -10.13
C ASP A 222 5.20 8.55 -9.26
N GLU A 223 5.07 8.75 -7.96
CA GLU A 223 4.96 7.71 -6.94
C GLU A 223 3.52 7.58 -6.46
N GLY A 224 3.00 6.35 -6.39
CA GLY A 224 1.57 6.13 -6.17
C GLY A 224 0.67 6.57 -7.33
N ALA A 225 1.18 7.36 -8.28
CA ALA A 225 0.50 7.77 -9.50
C ALA A 225 0.65 6.73 -10.62
N SER A 226 -0.47 6.14 -11.02
CA SER A 226 -0.59 5.32 -12.22
C SER A 226 -1.94 5.62 -12.85
N GLY A 227 -1.99 5.69 -14.18
CA GLY A 227 -3.26 5.89 -14.89
C GLY A 227 -4.31 4.85 -14.51
N ASN A 228 -3.88 3.65 -14.11
CA ASN A 228 -4.78 2.53 -13.87
C ASN A 228 -5.44 2.57 -12.48
N TRP A 229 -5.15 3.57 -11.65
CA TRP A 229 -5.85 3.77 -10.38
C TRP A 229 -5.82 5.21 -9.87
N ILE A 230 -6.82 5.56 -9.07
CA ILE A 230 -6.96 6.78 -8.29
C ILE A 230 -6.73 6.37 -6.84
N GLY A 231 -5.54 6.65 -6.30
CA GLY A 231 -5.19 6.44 -4.89
C GLY A 231 -5.31 7.73 -4.06
N PRO A 232 -5.00 7.71 -2.75
CA PRO A 232 -5.23 8.85 -1.86
C PRO A 232 -4.60 10.15 -2.34
N TRP A 233 -3.37 10.11 -2.88
CA TRP A 233 -2.76 11.28 -3.50
C TRP A 233 -3.61 11.85 -4.66
N THR A 234 -4.02 11.00 -5.61
CA THR A 234 -4.83 11.45 -6.75
C THR A 234 -6.19 11.98 -6.29
N MET A 235 -6.81 11.36 -5.28
CA MET A 235 -8.04 11.84 -4.68
C MET A 235 -7.86 13.24 -4.08
N SER A 236 -6.82 13.43 -3.25
CA SER A 236 -6.50 14.72 -2.63
C SER A 236 -6.21 15.80 -3.66
N GLU A 237 -5.48 15.48 -4.73
CA GLU A 237 -5.20 16.45 -5.80
C GLU A 237 -6.45 16.81 -6.59
N LEU A 238 -7.35 15.85 -6.85
CA LEU A 238 -8.65 16.12 -7.49
C LEU A 238 -9.53 17.00 -6.61
N ASP A 239 -9.53 16.77 -5.30
CA ASP A 239 -10.28 17.59 -4.33
C ASP A 239 -9.69 19.01 -4.25
N ALA A 240 -8.36 19.15 -4.18
CA ALA A 240 -7.69 20.45 -4.16
C ALA A 240 -7.94 21.24 -5.46
N ALA A 241 -7.81 20.60 -6.63
CA ALA A 241 -8.05 21.26 -7.91
C ALA A 241 -9.52 21.64 -8.12
N GLU A 242 -10.47 20.86 -7.57
CA GLU A 242 -11.89 21.24 -7.57
C GLU A 242 -12.15 22.47 -6.69
N ALA A 243 -11.52 22.54 -5.51
CA ALA A 243 -11.62 23.71 -4.64
C ALA A 243 -11.03 24.98 -5.29
N GLU A 244 -9.92 24.86 -6.03
CA GLU A 244 -9.33 25.96 -6.82
C GLU A 244 -10.29 26.47 -7.91
N LEU A 245 -11.00 25.58 -8.61
CA LEU A 245 -12.01 25.99 -9.61
C LEU A 245 -13.24 26.68 -9.00
N ALA A 246 -13.55 26.37 -7.74
CA ALA A 246 -14.68 26.95 -7.01
C ALA A 246 -14.34 28.28 -6.33
N ALA A 247 -13.07 28.68 -6.32
CA ALA A 247 -12.65 29.97 -5.78
C ALA A 247 -13.08 31.11 -6.73
N PRO A 248 -13.60 32.22 -6.18
CA PRO A 248 -14.15 33.35 -6.96
C PRO A 248 -13.11 34.16 -7.73
#